data_AF-A0A7H8UG11-F1
#
_entry.id   AF-A0A7H8UG11-F1
#
_cell.length_a   1.000
_cell.length_b   1.000
_cell.length_c   1.000
_cell.angle_alpha   90.00
_cell.angle_beta   90.00
_cell.angle_gamma   90.00
#
_symmetry.space_group_name_H-M   'P 1'
#
loop_
_entity.id
_entity.type
_entity.pdbx_description
1 polymer ?
#
loop_
_entity_poly.entity_id
_entity_poly.type
_entity_poly.pdbx_seq_one_letter_code
_entity_poly.pdbx_strand_id
1 'polypeptide(L)'
;MSNMVVDNHAESLVANLIYQVNGVLPKDISLHHSLVNDLLMDSIELIDLLMRLEEIGVAIHESEITSELTVGDIVTHVASIH
;
A
#
# COMPACT_ATOMS: atom_id res chain seq x y z
N MET A 1 14.21 13.61 18.14
CA MET A 1 14.22 12.55 17.12
C MET A 1 12.81 12.00 17.10
N SER A 2 12.02 12.43 16.14
CA SER A 2 10.59 12.12 16.05
C SER A 2 10.44 10.67 15.62
N ASN A 3 10.29 9.76 16.59
CA ASN A 3 9.93 8.39 16.30
C ASN A 3 8.54 8.43 15.66
N MET A 4 8.52 8.30 14.34
CA MET A 4 7.33 7.92 13.58
C MET A 4 6.83 6.61 14.17
N VAL A 5 5.85 6.72 15.07
CA VAL A 5 4.91 5.63 15.29
C VAL A 5 4.16 5.56 13.98
N VAL A 6 4.69 4.82 13.00
CA VAL A 6 3.89 4.39 11.87
C VAL A 6 2.69 3.72 12.52
N ASP A 7 1.52 4.27 12.26
CA ASP A 7 0.30 3.78 12.87
C ASP A 7 0.16 2.30 12.47
N ASN A 8 0.35 1.40 13.44
CA ASN A 8 0.25 -0.04 13.24
C ASN A 8 -1.09 -0.42 12.58
N HIS A 9 -2.11 0.44 12.74
CA HIS A 9 -3.39 0.28 12.07
C HIS A 9 -3.31 0.54 10.56
N ALA A 10 -2.64 1.61 10.12
CA ALA A 10 -2.46 1.93 8.70
C ALA A 10 -1.64 0.84 7.99
N GLU A 11 -0.55 0.36 8.61
CA GLU A 11 0.25 -0.74 8.08
C GLU A 11 -0.56 -2.03 7.96
N SER A 12 -1.29 -2.40 9.01
CA SER A 12 -2.15 -3.59 9.01
C SER A 12 -3.26 -3.50 7.96
N LEU A 13 -3.84 -2.31 7.77
CA LEU A 13 -4.88 -2.09 6.77
C LEU A 13 -4.32 -2.28 5.36
N VAL A 14 -3.22 -1.61 5.03
CA VAL A 14 -2.59 -1.72 3.70
C VAL A 14 -2.15 -3.15 3.42
N ALA A 15 -1.51 -3.82 4.37
CA ALA A 15 -1.10 -5.22 4.19
C ALA A 15 -2.29 -6.16 3.95
N ASN A 16 -3.42 -5.93 4.63
CA ASN A 16 -4.64 -6.70 4.39
C ASN A 16 -5.28 -6.41 3.03
N LEU A 17 -5.27 -5.15 2.56
CA LEU A 17 -5.77 -4.80 1.24
C LEU A 17 -4.93 -5.47 0.14
N ILE A 18 -3.60 -5.41 0.27
CA ILE A 18 -2.69 -6.09 -0.67
C ILE A 18 -2.97 -7.60 -0.69
N TYR A 19 -3.08 -8.24 0.48
CA TYR A 19 -3.42 -9.66 0.59
C TYR A 19 -4.73 -10.02 -0.13
N GLN A 20 -5.75 -9.17 -0.04
CA GLN A 20 -7.03 -9.41 -0.72
C GLN A 20 -6.94 -9.34 -2.24
N VAL A 21 -5.95 -8.62 -2.77
CA VAL A 21 -5.78 -8.38 -4.20
C VAL A 21 -4.84 -9.43 -4.81
N ASN A 22 -3.65 -9.63 -4.24
CA ASN A 22 -2.60 -10.48 -4.82
C ASN A 22 -2.34 -11.79 -4.04
N GLY A 23 -3.00 -11.99 -2.89
CA GLY A 23 -2.85 -13.20 -2.08
C GLY A 23 -1.56 -13.29 -1.24
N VAL A 24 -0.68 -12.30 -1.27
CA VAL A 24 0.54 -12.27 -0.44
C VAL A 24 0.17 -12.09 1.03
N LEU A 25 0.61 -13.01 1.90
CA LEU A 25 0.24 -12.97 3.32
C LEU A 25 0.77 -11.69 3.99
N PRO A 26 -0.02 -11.02 4.87
CA PRO A 26 0.40 -9.77 5.50
C PRO A 26 1.76 -9.82 6.22
N LYS A 27 2.10 -10.98 6.81
CA LYS A 27 3.38 -11.20 7.49
C LYS A 27 4.60 -11.21 6.56
N ASP A 28 4.39 -11.43 5.27
CA ASP A 28 5.43 -11.52 4.24
C ASP A 28 5.52 -10.19 3.46
N ILE A 29 4.74 -9.17 3.86
CA ILE A 29 4.75 -7.82 3.29
C ILE A 29 5.62 -6.92 4.17
N SER A 30 6.52 -6.18 3.53
CA SER A 30 7.39 -5.19 4.17
C SER A 30 7.10 -3.81 3.60
N LEU A 31 7.24 -2.76 4.42
CA LEU A 31 7.10 -1.36 3.98
C LEU A 31 8.05 -0.99 2.83
N HIS A 32 9.17 -1.70 2.70
CA HIS A 32 10.14 -1.46 1.63
C HIS A 32 9.84 -2.19 0.33
N HIS A 33 8.86 -3.11 0.31
CA HIS A 33 8.52 -3.81 -0.91
C HIS A 33 7.89 -2.87 -1.92
N SER A 34 8.41 -2.87 -3.14
CA SER A 34 7.74 -2.33 -4.31
C SER A 34 6.51 -3.19 -4.63
N LEU A 35 5.40 -2.51 -4.93
CA LEU A 35 4.16 -3.19 -5.36
C LEU A 35 4.39 -3.97 -6.66
N VAL A 36 5.21 -3.46 -7.57
CA VAL A 36 5.44 -4.06 -8.89
C VAL A 36 6.63 -5.01 -8.89
N ASN A 37 7.77 -4.60 -8.34
CA ASN A 37 9.00 -5.37 -8.47
C ASN A 37 9.13 -6.48 -7.42
N ASP A 38 8.66 -6.24 -6.19
CA ASP A 38 8.82 -7.19 -5.09
C ASP A 38 7.54 -8.02 -4.85
N LEU A 39 6.38 -7.36 -4.86
CA LEU A 39 5.08 -8.04 -4.71
C LEU A 39 4.50 -8.53 -6.03
N LEU A 40 5.18 -8.25 -7.15
CA LEU A 40 4.85 -8.73 -8.49
C LEU A 40 3.40 -8.43 -8.91
N MET A 41 2.83 -7.32 -8.44
CA MET A 41 1.46 -6.95 -8.78
C MET A 41 1.35 -6.60 -10.27
N ASP A 42 0.37 -7.19 -10.93
CA ASP A 42 0.03 -6.83 -12.30
C ASP A 42 -0.80 -5.53 -12.37
N SER A 43 -1.07 -5.05 -13.59
CA SER A 43 -1.82 -3.81 -13.77
C SER A 43 -3.27 -3.89 -13.28
N ILE A 44 -3.89 -5.07 -13.27
CA ILE A 44 -5.26 -5.26 -12.81
C ILE A 44 -5.31 -5.27 -11.29
N GLU A 45 -4.37 -5.96 -10.65
CA GLU A 45 -4.18 -5.98 -9.21
C GLU A 45 -3.86 -4.57 -8.68
N LEU A 46 -2.97 -3.83 -9.34
CA LEU A 46 -2.70 -2.44 -8.97
C LEU A 46 -3.96 -1.57 -9.05
N ILE A 47 -4.76 -1.71 -10.11
CA ILE A 47 -6.01 -0.95 -10.26
C ILE A 47 -7.01 -1.33 -9.14
N ASP A 48 -7.18 -2.63 -8.82
CA ASP A 48 -8.08 -3.07 -7.73
C ASP A 48 -7.61 -2.51 -6.37
N LEU A 49 -6.30 -2.53 -6.09
CA LEU A 49 -5.75 -1.93 -4.88
C LEU A 49 -6.05 -0.43 -4.80
N LEU A 50 -5.82 0.30 -5.89
CA LEU A 50 -6.06 1.75 -5.95
C LEU A 50 -7.54 2.10 -5.75
N MET A 51 -8.45 1.33 -6.37
CA MET A 51 -9.89 1.50 -6.16
C MET A 51 -10.28 1.31 -4.70
N ARG A 52 -9.74 0.29 -4.01
CA ARG A 52 -10.01 0.05 -2.58
C ARG A 52 -9.43 1.14 -1.67
N LEU A 53 -8.27 1.69 -2.02
CA LEU A 53 -7.69 2.83 -1.32
C LEU A 53 -8.59 4.07 -1.48
N GLU A 54 -9.13 4.29 -2.68
CA GLU A 54 -10.05 5.40 -2.93
C GLU A 54 -11.36 5.26 -2.13
N GLU A 55 -11.90 4.04 -1.98
CA GLU A 55 -13.08 3.76 -1.17
C GLU A 55 -12.92 4.14 0.31
N ILE A 56 -11.69 4.10 0.84
CA ILE A 56 -11.37 4.54 2.21
C ILE A 56 -10.89 6.00 2.28
N GLY A 57 -11.00 6.75 1.17
CA GLY A 57 -10.66 8.17 1.07
C GLY A 57 -9.22 8.46 0.66
N VAL A 58 -8.41 7.44 0.34
CA VAL A 58 -7.01 7.59 -0.06
C VAL A 58 -6.89 7.58 -1.58
N ALA A 59 -6.75 8.76 -2.17
CA ALA A 59 -6.50 8.90 -3.60
C ALA A 59 -5.00 9.02 -3.89
N ILE A 60 -4.48 8.16 -4.76
CA ILE A 60 -3.11 8.22 -5.26
C ILE A 60 -3.15 8.71 -6.70
N HIS A 61 -2.36 9.73 -7.02
CA HIS A 61 -2.33 10.26 -8.39
C HIS A 61 -1.62 9.30 -9.34
N GLU A 62 -2.07 9.22 -10.59
CA GLU A 62 -1.45 8.39 -11.62
C GLU A 62 0.06 8.68 -11.81
N SER A 63 0.49 9.92 -11.56
CA SER A 63 1.90 10.30 -11.61
C SER A 63 2.79 9.62 -10.55
N GLU A 64 2.19 9.09 -9.49
CA GLU A 64 2.87 8.40 -8.39
C GLU A 64 2.91 6.87 -8.62
N ILE A 65 2.09 6.36 -9.55
CA ILE A 65 2.05 4.94 -9.91
C ILE A 65 3.26 4.61 -10.77
N THR A 66 4.33 4.20 -10.10
CA THR A 66 5.59 3.79 -10.72
C THR A 66 5.97 2.40 -10.25
N SER A 67 6.92 1.75 -10.94
CA SER A 67 7.48 0.46 -10.50
C SER A 67 8.21 0.55 -9.16
N GLU A 68 8.48 1.77 -8.69
CA GLU A 68 9.21 2.10 -7.49
C GLU A 68 8.27 2.41 -6.32
N LEU A 69 6.95 2.47 -6.56
CA LEU A 69 5.94 2.70 -5.52
C LEU A 69 5.97 1.58 -4.48
N THR A 70 6.23 1.93 -3.23
CA THR A 70 6.39 0.97 -2.13
C THR A 70 5.15 0.88 -1.25
N VAL A 71 5.04 -0.21 -0.50
CA VAL A 71 4.01 -0.36 0.55
C VAL A 71 4.09 0.78 1.57
N GLY A 72 5.29 1.23 1.94
CA GLY A 72 5.49 2.31 2.89
C GLY A 72 4.95 3.65 2.40
N ASP A 73 5.01 3.90 1.09
CA ASP A 73 4.41 5.08 0.49
C ASP A 73 2.89 5.04 0.65
N ILE A 74 2.26 3.90 0.33
CA ILE A 74 0.81 3.69 0.52
C ILE A 74 0.41 3.89 1.99
N VAL A 75 1.16 3.30 2.92
CA VAL A 75 0.91 3.46 4.37
C VAL A 75 1.00 4.92 4.79
N THR A 76 1.94 5.68 4.23
CA THR A 76 2.07 7.12 4.50
C THR A 76 0.84 7.90 4.03
N HIS A 77 0.30 7.58 2.84
CA HIS A 77 -0.95 8.18 2.37
C HIS A 77 -2.12 7.84 3.30
N VAL A 78 -2.27 6.57 3.71
CA VAL A 78 -3.35 6.14 4.61
C VAL A 78 -3.25 6.82 5.98
N ALA A 79 -2.05 6.90 6.54
CA ALA A 79 -1.77 7.55 7.83
C ALA A 79 -1.90 9.09 7.78
N SER A 80 -2.03 9.69 6.59
CA SER A 80 -2.31 11.13 6.47
C SER A 80 -3.78 11.49 6.66
N ILE A 81 -4.67 10.49 6.58
CA ILE A 81 -6.13 10.65 6.65
C ILE A 81 -6.70 10.17 7.99
N HIS A 82 -6.04 9.23 8.66
CA HIS A 82 -6.42 8.64 9.94
C HIS A 82 -5.47 9.08 11.06
#